data_AF-A0A5C5Y5K0-F1
#
_entry.id   AF-A0A5C5Y5K0-F1
#
_cell.length_a   1.000
_cell.length_b   1.000
_cell.length_c   1.000
_cell.angle_alpha   90.00
_cell.angle_beta   90.00
_cell.angle_gamma   90.00
#
_symmetry.space_group_name_H-M   'P 1'
#
loop_
_entity.id
_entity.type
_entity.pdbx_description
1 polymer ?
#
loop_
_entity_poly.entity_id
_entity_poly.type
_entity_poly.pdbx_seq_one_letter_code
_entity_poly.pdbx_strand_id
1 'polypeptide(L)'
;MGPTDRNGSIGRGDCAGPHSVPIPAVAETGSFTVAEKLPLEAAIVVCYIAKRSRCLGIGPSLTRSFTSLDSRMIRSRIEPSRPAKAIRLGFAIRSAVLLGTIMTIAPGCHDGPLYALKKVNPYFVMKEWRDDRQLGITDFERHQELQDVAGGIARMTADRQQYWLSELDKIYEHDPSAEMRRLAVVAAGRAAEANGLELLRKGLDDDDFKVRMEACRGLGKRGDEEAARLLATTVNADPDDDVRNSAIAALGRFQSPVAVDALRIALNDSDPSTQRLAVNSLRDATGKDFGDQPQEWIAALDAAGSDSAGTEASTERF
;
A
#
# COMPACT_ATOMS: atom_id res chain seq x y z
N MET A 1 -0.41 25.02 -13.85
CA MET A 1 -1.33 25.09 -12.69
C MET A 1 -1.70 23.67 -12.32
N GLY A 2 -1.04 23.11 -11.31
CA GLY A 2 -1.44 21.84 -10.69
C GLY A 2 -1.98 22.11 -9.28
N PRO A 3 -2.75 21.18 -8.69
CA PRO A 3 -2.93 21.15 -7.26
C PRO A 3 -1.99 20.13 -6.62
N THR A 4 -1.20 20.64 -5.69
CA THR A 4 -0.47 19.91 -4.65
C THR A 4 -1.42 19.31 -3.63
N ASP A 5 -1.13 18.12 -3.11
CA ASP A 5 -1.38 17.72 -1.71
C ASP A 5 -0.61 16.41 -1.46
N ARG A 6 0.43 16.37 -0.63
CA ARG A 6 0.58 16.52 0.84
C ARG A 6 0.85 15.16 1.47
N ASN A 7 2.12 15.01 1.86
CA ASN A 7 2.63 13.99 2.77
C ASN A 7 1.80 13.88 4.05
N GLY A 8 1.43 12.66 4.41
CA GLY A 8 0.86 12.29 5.70
C GLY A 8 1.43 10.96 6.17
N SER A 9 2.56 11.02 6.88
CA SER A 9 3.13 9.91 7.64
C SER A 9 2.18 9.49 8.77
N ILE A 10 1.72 8.23 8.78
CA ILE A 10 1.06 7.62 9.95
C ILE A 10 1.70 6.26 10.21
N GLY A 11 2.00 6.03 11.49
CA GLY A 11 2.92 5.02 12.00
C GLY A 11 2.46 3.57 11.83
N ARG A 12 3.47 2.71 11.80
CA ARG A 12 3.38 1.26 11.96
C ARG A 12 2.64 0.93 13.25
N GLY A 13 1.59 0.12 13.14
CA GLY A 13 0.90 -0.50 14.27
C GLY A 13 0.87 -2.00 14.03
N ASP A 14 1.73 -2.73 14.75
CA ASP A 14 1.83 -4.18 14.73
C ASP A 14 0.50 -4.82 15.15
N CYS A 15 -0.06 -5.67 14.29
CA CYS A 15 -1.19 -6.53 14.63
C CYS A 15 -0.67 -7.94 14.93
N ALA A 16 -0.29 -8.18 16.17
CA ALA A 16 -0.03 -9.52 16.70
C ALA A 16 -1.35 -10.29 16.89
N GLY A 17 -1.37 -11.56 16.46
CA GLY A 17 -2.53 -12.45 16.54
C GLY A 17 -2.94 -12.86 17.97
N PRO A 18 -4.14 -13.44 18.16
CA PRO A 18 -4.67 -13.70 19.49
C PRO A 18 -4.15 -15.03 20.05
N HIS A 19 -3.20 -14.96 20.98
CA HIS A 19 -2.96 -16.03 21.94
C HIS A 19 -3.68 -15.72 23.26
N SER A 20 -4.67 -16.57 23.58
CA SER A 20 -5.06 -17.04 24.92
C SER A 20 -4.93 -16.08 26.12
N VAL A 21 -6.07 -15.60 26.64
CA VAL A 21 -6.17 -14.97 27.96
C VAL A 21 -6.84 -15.94 28.95
N PRO A 22 -6.28 -16.17 30.16
CA PRO A 22 -6.84 -17.06 31.18
C PRO A 22 -7.92 -16.37 32.05
N ILE A 23 -8.82 -17.19 32.58
CA ILE A 23 -9.91 -16.84 33.50
C ILE A 23 -9.35 -16.54 34.91
N PRO A 24 -9.77 -15.46 35.62
CA PRO A 24 -9.48 -15.31 37.04
C PRO A 24 -10.64 -15.78 37.94
N ALA A 25 -10.21 -16.36 39.07
CA ALA A 25 -11.00 -17.04 40.07
C ALA A 25 -11.75 -16.09 41.05
N VAL A 26 -12.72 -16.71 41.72
CA VAL A 26 -13.63 -16.20 42.75
C VAL A 26 -12.86 -15.82 44.04
N ALA A 27 -13.26 -14.72 44.68
CA ALA A 27 -12.99 -14.47 46.09
C ALA A 27 -14.21 -13.83 46.78
N GLU A 28 -14.70 -14.50 47.84
CA GLU A 28 -15.67 -14.02 48.84
C GLU A 28 -14.98 -12.96 49.74
N THR A 29 -15.63 -11.92 50.26
CA THR A 29 -16.62 -11.90 51.35
C THR A 29 -16.99 -10.43 51.63
N GLY A 30 -18.18 -10.16 52.20
CA GLY A 30 -18.46 -8.88 52.85
C GLY A 30 -19.91 -8.41 52.78
N SER A 31 -20.73 -8.87 53.72
CA SER A 31 -22.10 -8.42 53.97
C SER A 31 -22.18 -6.97 54.45
N PHE A 32 -23.08 -6.16 53.90
CA PHE A 32 -23.69 -5.02 54.61
C PHE A 32 -25.15 -4.81 54.17
N THR A 33 -25.98 -4.53 55.17
CA THR A 33 -27.45 -4.53 55.18
C THR A 33 -28.07 -3.23 54.63
N VAL A 34 -29.36 -3.35 54.28
CA VAL A 34 -30.20 -2.43 53.52
C VAL A 34 -30.77 -1.27 54.36
N ALA A 35 -30.59 -0.03 53.90
CA ALA A 35 -31.49 1.14 53.93
C ALA A 35 -30.70 2.29 53.26
N GLU A 36 -31.14 3.10 52.30
CA GLU A 36 -32.42 3.72 52.00
C GLU A 36 -32.31 4.25 50.54
N LYS A 37 -33.34 4.05 49.71
CA LYS A 37 -33.28 4.26 48.25
C LYS A 37 -33.27 5.74 47.85
N LEU A 38 -32.13 6.25 47.38
CA LEU A 38 -32.06 7.34 46.38
C LEU A 38 -31.82 6.72 44.99
N PRO A 39 -32.54 7.14 43.92
CA PRO A 39 -32.47 6.49 42.63
C PRO A 39 -31.07 6.65 41.99
N LEU A 40 -30.48 5.51 41.63
CA LEU A 40 -29.15 5.32 41.06
C LEU A 40 -28.86 6.23 39.85
N GLU A 41 -29.90 6.68 39.14
CA GLU A 41 -29.78 7.51 37.94
C GLU A 41 -29.29 8.95 38.24
N ALA A 42 -29.61 9.51 39.42
CA ALA A 42 -29.18 10.86 39.78
C ALA A 42 -27.70 10.94 40.18
N ALA A 43 -27.18 9.89 40.82
CA ALA A 43 -25.78 9.83 41.24
C ALA A 43 -24.82 9.63 40.05
N ILE A 44 -25.26 8.90 39.02
CA ILE A 44 -24.47 8.64 37.81
C ILE A 44 -24.36 9.91 36.95
N VAL A 45 -25.43 10.70 36.83
CA VAL A 45 -25.42 11.95 36.05
C VAL A 45 -24.52 13.01 36.70
N VAL A 46 -24.54 13.14 38.04
CA VAL A 46 -23.67 14.09 38.76
C VAL A 46 -22.19 13.67 38.69
N CYS A 47 -21.88 12.37 38.78
CA CYS A 47 -20.51 11.87 38.61
C CYS A 47 -19.99 11.95 37.16
N TYR A 48 -20.85 11.73 36.15
CA TYR A 48 -20.47 11.83 34.75
C TYR A 48 -20.19 13.29 34.33
N ILE A 49 -21.00 14.23 34.81
CA ILE A 49 -20.79 15.67 34.56
C ILE A 49 -19.52 16.16 35.29
N ALA A 50 -19.30 15.78 36.55
CA ALA A 50 -18.12 16.20 37.31
C ALA A 50 -16.78 15.62 36.76
N LYS A 51 -16.82 14.45 36.11
CA LYS A 51 -15.63 13.83 35.48
C LYS A 51 -15.34 14.42 34.10
N ARG A 52 -16.38 14.82 33.34
CA ARG A 52 -16.24 15.44 32.01
C ARG A 52 -15.74 16.88 32.06
N SER A 53 -16.06 17.64 33.12
CA SER A 53 -15.53 19.00 33.32
C SER A 53 -14.01 19.06 33.53
N ARG A 54 -13.41 17.97 34.05
CA ARG A 54 -11.96 17.89 34.32
C ARG A 54 -11.12 17.54 33.08
N CYS A 55 -11.74 16.99 32.03
CA CYS A 55 -11.07 16.63 30.78
C CYS A 55 -11.09 17.75 29.71
N LEU A 56 -11.86 18.82 29.91
CA LEU A 56 -12.06 19.90 28.92
C LEU A 56 -11.40 21.24 29.27
N GLY A 57 -10.61 21.32 30.36
CA GLY A 57 -9.81 22.51 30.66
C GLY A 57 -10.60 23.79 30.99
N ILE A 58 -11.85 23.67 31.47
CA ILE A 58 -12.67 24.83 31.86
C ILE A 58 -12.49 25.06 33.37
N GLY A 59 -11.96 26.23 33.75
CA GLY A 59 -11.67 26.61 35.13
C GLY A 59 -12.91 26.71 36.05
N PRO A 60 -12.73 26.70 37.38
CA PRO A 60 -13.82 26.58 38.33
C PRO A 60 -14.38 27.97 38.67
N SER A 61 -15.40 28.44 37.96
CA SER A 61 -16.13 29.66 38.34
C SER A 61 -17.65 29.52 38.38
N LEU A 62 -18.19 28.31 38.24
CA LEU A 62 -19.66 28.06 38.28
C LEU A 62 -20.07 26.90 39.20
N THR A 63 -19.48 26.80 40.39
CA THR A 63 -19.96 25.90 41.46
C THR A 63 -20.13 26.63 42.79
N ARG A 64 -20.78 27.80 42.77
CA ARG A 64 -21.10 28.52 44.01
C ARG A 64 -22.45 29.21 43.93
N SER A 65 -23.55 28.43 43.85
CA SER A 65 -24.93 28.94 44.07
C SER A 65 -25.98 27.83 44.25
N PHE A 66 -25.68 26.69 44.89
CA PHE A 66 -26.73 25.66 45.13
C PHE A 66 -26.62 24.95 46.48
N THR A 67 -26.13 25.64 47.52
CA THR A 67 -26.19 25.15 48.91
C THR A 67 -26.55 26.31 49.85
N SER A 68 -27.79 26.78 49.78
CA SER A 68 -28.44 27.57 50.82
C SER A 68 -29.88 27.80 50.41
N LEU A 69 -30.79 26.95 50.88
CA LEU A 69 -32.15 27.39 51.17
C LEU A 69 -32.71 26.51 52.27
N ASP A 70 -32.84 27.18 53.41
CA ASP A 70 -33.16 26.75 54.75
C ASP A 70 -34.56 26.12 54.83
N SER A 71 -34.66 25.01 55.55
CA SER A 71 -35.86 24.17 55.73
C SER A 71 -36.92 24.80 56.66
N ARG A 72 -37.03 26.13 56.74
CA ARG A 72 -37.97 26.83 57.62
C ARG A 72 -38.71 27.95 56.91
N MET A 73 -39.58 27.60 55.96
CA MET A 73 -40.73 28.46 55.65
C MET A 73 -41.90 27.69 55.03
N ILE A 74 -42.21 26.50 55.57
CA ILE A 74 -43.46 25.81 55.27
C ILE A 74 -44.46 26.12 56.40
N ARG A 75 -44.95 27.37 56.40
CA ARG A 75 -46.27 27.74 56.91
C ARG A 75 -46.49 29.23 56.64
N SER A 76 -47.13 29.55 55.52
CA SER A 76 -48.39 30.28 55.56
C SER A 76 -48.85 30.65 54.14
N ARG A 77 -50.11 30.30 53.88
CA ARG A 77 -51.08 31.16 53.19
C ARG A 77 -50.78 31.48 51.72
N ILE A 78 -51.25 30.60 50.82
CA ILE A 78 -51.62 31.01 49.47
C ILE A 78 -52.96 30.35 49.09
N GLU A 79 -53.98 31.19 48.94
CA GLU A 79 -55.29 30.89 48.37
C GLU A 79 -55.19 30.47 46.89
N PRO A 80 -56.14 29.70 46.35
CA PRO A 80 -56.08 29.27 44.96
C PRO A 80 -56.60 30.39 44.05
N SER A 81 -55.78 30.89 43.12
CA SER A 81 -56.32 31.57 41.93
C SER A 81 -55.52 31.32 40.64
N ARG A 82 -56.19 30.59 39.72
CA ARG A 82 -56.12 30.60 38.24
C ARG A 82 -54.93 29.94 37.50
N PRO A 83 -55.12 28.75 36.90
CA PRO A 83 -54.21 28.14 35.93
C PRO A 83 -54.74 28.25 34.48
N ALA A 84 -53.89 28.54 33.48
CA ALA A 84 -54.02 28.02 32.11
C ALA A 84 -52.96 28.54 31.11
N LYS A 85 -52.54 29.81 31.19
CA LYS A 85 -51.79 30.44 30.08
C LYS A 85 -50.28 30.20 30.10
N ALA A 86 -49.66 30.02 31.26
CA ALA A 86 -48.20 29.83 31.37
C ALA A 86 -47.71 28.43 30.92
N ILE A 87 -48.58 27.41 30.96
CA ILE A 87 -48.22 26.02 30.66
C ILE A 87 -48.07 25.79 29.14
N ARG A 88 -48.85 26.51 28.31
CA ARG A 88 -48.86 26.32 26.85
C ARG A 88 -47.62 26.89 26.14
N LEU A 89 -47.03 27.97 26.66
CA LEU A 89 -45.85 28.60 26.05
C LEU A 89 -44.56 27.79 26.28
N GLY A 90 -44.41 27.18 27.47
CA GLY A 90 -43.27 26.32 27.78
C GLY A 90 -43.26 25.01 27.00
N PHE A 91 -44.42 24.47 26.63
CA PHE A 91 -44.53 23.25 25.83
C PHE A 91 -44.09 23.50 24.38
N ALA A 92 -44.55 24.60 23.77
CA ALA A 92 -44.23 24.96 22.39
C ALA A 92 -42.73 25.20 22.16
N ILE A 93 -42.06 25.88 23.09
CA ILE A 93 -40.61 26.16 23.00
C ILE A 93 -39.79 24.87 23.19
N ARG A 94 -40.20 23.98 24.12
CA ARG A 94 -39.53 22.68 24.32
C ARG A 94 -39.67 21.77 23.10
N SER A 95 -40.84 21.73 22.46
CA SER A 95 -41.06 20.94 21.24
C SER A 95 -40.27 21.48 20.03
N ALA A 96 -40.14 22.81 19.90
CA ALA A 96 -39.37 23.41 18.80
C ALA A 96 -37.86 23.16 18.92
N VAL A 97 -37.30 23.19 20.14
CA VAL A 97 -35.89 22.88 20.38
C VAL A 97 -35.57 21.39 20.16
N LEU A 98 -36.50 20.49 20.53
CA LEU A 98 -36.34 19.04 20.31
C LEU A 98 -36.39 18.68 18.80
N LEU A 99 -37.29 19.30 18.03
CA LEU A 99 -37.39 19.07 16.58
C LEU A 99 -36.21 19.68 15.80
N GLY A 100 -35.74 20.87 16.20
CA GLY A 100 -34.59 21.52 15.57
C GLY A 100 -33.26 20.80 15.81
N THR A 101 -33.10 20.11 16.96
CA THR A 101 -31.90 19.31 17.26
C THR A 101 -31.86 17.97 16.52
N ILE A 102 -33.02 17.40 16.16
CA ILE A 102 -33.07 16.15 15.39
C ILE A 102 -32.69 16.38 13.91
N MET A 103 -33.01 17.55 13.34
CA MET A 103 -32.69 17.84 11.93
C MET A 103 -31.25 18.24 11.65
N THR A 104 -30.50 18.76 12.63
CA THR A 104 -29.09 19.17 12.44
C THR A 104 -28.08 18.04 12.63
N ILE A 105 -28.49 16.88 13.11
CA ILE A 105 -27.65 15.67 13.24
C ILE A 105 -27.68 14.81 11.95
N ALA A 106 -28.49 15.20 10.95
CA ALA A 106 -28.83 14.35 9.82
C ALA A 106 -27.97 14.46 8.53
N PRO A 107 -26.87 15.22 8.41
CA PRO A 107 -25.96 15.04 7.29
C PRO A 107 -24.57 14.62 7.81
N GLY A 108 -24.41 13.35 8.20
CA GLY A 108 -23.11 12.94 8.73
C GLY A 108 -22.80 11.45 8.80
N CYS A 109 -23.78 10.56 8.89
CA CYS A 109 -23.54 9.12 8.86
C CYS A 109 -24.45 8.46 7.83
N HIS A 110 -23.86 8.02 6.72
CA HIS A 110 -24.57 7.25 5.69
C HIS A 110 -25.13 5.93 6.24
N ASP A 111 -24.58 5.46 7.36
CA ASP A 111 -25.13 4.40 8.18
C ASP A 111 -25.98 4.99 9.32
N GLY A 112 -27.30 4.90 9.20
CA GLY A 112 -28.24 5.36 10.23
C GLY A 112 -28.00 4.71 11.61
N PRO A 113 -28.78 5.11 12.64
CA PRO A 113 -28.59 4.71 14.05
C PRO A 113 -28.69 3.20 14.34
N LEU A 114 -28.95 2.37 13.32
CA LEU A 114 -29.11 0.93 13.40
C LEU A 114 -27.84 0.15 13.00
N TYR A 115 -26.70 0.81 12.77
CA TYR A 115 -25.43 0.12 12.45
C TYR A 115 -25.06 -0.94 13.51
N ALA A 116 -25.30 -0.65 14.79
CA ALA A 116 -25.08 -1.61 15.87
C ALA A 116 -25.95 -2.87 15.77
N LEU A 117 -27.16 -2.77 15.20
CA LEU A 117 -28.08 -3.90 15.01
C LEU A 117 -27.65 -4.81 13.85
N LYS A 118 -26.96 -4.28 12.83
CA LYS A 118 -26.39 -5.09 11.74
C LYS A 118 -25.40 -6.13 12.29
N LYS A 119 -24.55 -5.75 13.25
CA LYS A 119 -23.53 -6.64 13.85
C LYS A 119 -24.12 -7.71 14.77
N VAL A 120 -25.29 -7.48 15.37
CA VAL A 120 -25.92 -8.42 16.31
C VAL A 120 -26.83 -9.41 15.59
N ASN A 121 -27.35 -9.06 14.41
CA ASN A 121 -28.26 -9.93 13.66
C ASN A 121 -27.48 -10.79 12.64
N PRO A 122 -27.45 -12.12 12.81
CA PRO A 122 -26.75 -13.03 11.91
C PRO A 122 -27.18 -12.91 10.45
N TYR A 123 -28.42 -12.49 10.17
CA TYR A 123 -28.94 -12.37 8.82
C TYR A 123 -28.25 -11.27 8.00
N PHE A 124 -27.99 -10.10 8.60
CA PHE A 124 -27.35 -8.99 7.90
C PHE A 124 -25.87 -9.25 7.65
N VAL A 125 -25.15 -9.79 8.64
CA VAL A 125 -23.76 -10.26 8.47
C VAL A 125 -23.68 -11.35 7.39
N MET A 126 -24.61 -12.31 7.38
CA MET A 126 -24.64 -13.36 6.36
C MET A 126 -25.06 -12.87 4.97
N LYS A 127 -25.76 -11.73 4.87
CA LYS A 127 -26.07 -11.07 3.60
C LYS A 127 -24.85 -10.29 3.10
N GLU A 128 -24.21 -9.48 3.96
CA GLU A 128 -22.98 -8.76 3.65
C GLU A 128 -21.87 -9.75 3.22
N TRP A 129 -21.65 -10.85 3.95
CA TRP A 129 -20.71 -11.89 3.52
C TRP A 129 -21.11 -12.62 2.24
N ARG A 130 -22.41 -12.63 1.87
CA ARG A 130 -22.86 -13.16 0.58
C ARG A 130 -22.62 -12.16 -0.55
N ASP A 131 -22.76 -10.88 -0.27
CA ASP A 131 -22.53 -9.79 -1.22
C ASP A 131 -21.01 -9.62 -1.44
N ASP A 132 -20.19 -9.73 -0.39
CA ASP A 132 -18.72 -9.76 -0.49
C ASP A 132 -18.23 -10.98 -1.28
N ARG A 133 -18.82 -12.16 -1.05
CA ARG A 133 -18.51 -13.36 -1.85
C ARG A 133 -18.92 -13.25 -3.32
N GLN A 134 -19.86 -12.36 -3.66
CA GLN A 134 -20.25 -12.09 -5.06
C GLN A 134 -19.23 -11.20 -5.78
N LEU A 135 -18.43 -10.42 -5.05
CA LEU A 135 -17.38 -9.57 -5.64
C LEU A 135 -16.21 -10.39 -6.21
N GLY A 136 -16.12 -11.68 -5.87
CA GLY A 136 -15.04 -12.55 -6.33
C GLY A 136 -13.71 -12.27 -5.64
N ILE A 137 -12.61 -12.73 -6.25
CA ILE A 137 -11.26 -12.43 -5.76
C ILE A 137 -10.98 -10.96 -6.05
N THR A 138 -10.61 -10.20 -5.02
CA THR A 138 -10.27 -8.78 -5.17
C THR A 138 -8.96 -8.61 -5.92
N ASP A 139 -8.77 -7.50 -6.63
CA ASP A 139 -7.49 -7.21 -7.31
C ASP A 139 -6.29 -7.21 -6.36
N PHE A 140 -6.51 -6.82 -5.10
CA PHE A 140 -5.50 -6.89 -4.06
C PHE A 140 -5.07 -8.32 -3.75
N GLU A 141 -6.02 -9.24 -3.56
CA GLU A 141 -5.74 -10.66 -3.34
C GLU A 141 -5.07 -11.28 -4.57
N ARG A 142 -5.56 -11.00 -5.79
CA ARG A 142 -4.93 -11.46 -7.04
C ARG A 142 -3.47 -11.01 -7.14
N HIS A 143 -3.20 -9.75 -6.81
CA HIS A 143 -1.85 -9.20 -6.79
C HIS A 143 -0.97 -9.91 -5.75
N GLN A 144 -1.49 -10.17 -4.54
CA GLN A 144 -0.77 -10.90 -3.50
C GLN A 144 -0.44 -12.33 -3.94
N GLU A 145 -1.42 -13.06 -4.49
CA GLU A 145 -1.21 -14.42 -5.00
C GLU A 145 -0.14 -14.45 -6.09
N LEU A 146 -0.17 -13.49 -7.02
CA LEU A 146 0.81 -13.41 -8.09
C LEU A 146 2.20 -13.00 -7.58
N GLN A 147 2.28 -12.14 -6.55
CA GLN A 147 3.51 -11.85 -5.85
C GLN A 147 4.11 -13.09 -5.17
N ASP A 148 3.27 -13.91 -4.54
CA ASP A 148 3.70 -15.15 -3.89
C ASP A 148 4.23 -16.16 -4.93
N VAL A 149 3.56 -16.27 -6.08
CA VAL A 149 4.06 -17.06 -7.23
C VAL A 149 5.40 -16.51 -7.68
N ALA A 150 5.54 -15.20 -7.90
CA ALA A 150 6.81 -14.58 -8.30
C ALA A 150 7.92 -14.80 -7.25
N GLY A 151 7.59 -14.83 -5.96
CA GLY A 151 8.53 -15.12 -4.86
C GLY A 151 8.94 -16.58 -4.77
N GLY A 152 8.04 -17.49 -5.13
CA GLY A 152 8.20 -18.94 -4.96
C GLY A 152 8.66 -19.69 -6.21
N ILE A 153 8.45 -19.16 -7.42
CA ILE A 153 8.63 -19.88 -8.69
C ILE A 153 10.03 -20.49 -8.85
N ALA A 154 11.07 -19.78 -8.42
CA ALA A 154 12.46 -20.24 -8.49
C ALA A 154 12.74 -21.51 -7.65
N ARG A 155 11.92 -21.78 -6.63
CA ARG A 155 12.04 -22.94 -5.74
C ARG A 155 11.14 -24.11 -6.16
N MET A 156 10.32 -23.93 -7.19
CA MET A 156 9.42 -24.95 -7.70
C MET A 156 10.14 -25.93 -8.62
N THR A 157 9.61 -27.14 -8.75
CA THR A 157 10.07 -28.13 -9.75
C THR A 157 9.86 -27.63 -11.18
N ALA A 158 10.67 -28.09 -12.15
CA ALA A 158 10.55 -27.74 -13.56
C ALA A 158 9.11 -27.81 -14.10
N ASP A 159 8.42 -28.94 -13.89
CA ASP A 159 7.04 -29.14 -14.36
C ASP A 159 6.09 -28.08 -13.80
N ARG A 160 6.29 -27.70 -12.53
CA ARG A 160 5.46 -26.69 -11.88
C ARG A 160 5.81 -25.28 -12.34
N GLN A 161 7.08 -25.00 -12.63
CA GLN A 161 7.49 -23.75 -13.28
C GLN A 161 6.83 -23.63 -14.66
N GLN A 162 6.84 -24.70 -15.46
CA GLN A 162 6.24 -24.70 -16.79
C GLN A 162 4.71 -24.50 -16.74
N TYR A 163 4.02 -25.15 -15.79
CA TYR A 163 2.60 -24.90 -15.54
C TYR A 163 2.34 -23.41 -15.27
N TRP A 164 3.07 -22.83 -14.31
CA TRP A 164 2.89 -21.42 -13.99
C TRP A 164 3.23 -20.51 -15.15
N LEU A 165 4.30 -20.76 -15.90
CA LEU A 165 4.62 -19.97 -17.10
C LEU A 165 3.46 -19.94 -18.10
N SER A 166 2.75 -21.07 -18.28
CA SER A 166 1.56 -21.10 -19.16
C SER A 166 0.39 -20.27 -18.62
N GLU A 167 0.20 -20.22 -17.29
CA GLU A 167 -0.83 -19.39 -16.67
C GLU A 167 -0.43 -17.90 -16.67
N LEU A 168 0.85 -17.61 -16.46
CA LEU A 168 1.41 -16.25 -16.52
C LEU A 168 1.28 -15.66 -17.93
N ASP A 169 1.45 -16.47 -18.98
CA ASP A 169 1.24 -16.05 -20.36
C ASP A 169 -0.22 -15.65 -20.62
N LYS A 170 -1.18 -16.44 -20.10
CA LYS A 170 -2.61 -16.10 -20.19
C LYS A 170 -2.93 -14.80 -19.45
N ILE A 171 -2.37 -14.61 -18.25
CA ILE A 171 -2.52 -13.37 -17.47
C ILE A 171 -1.95 -12.20 -18.27
N TYR A 172 -0.76 -12.36 -18.85
CA TYR A 172 -0.13 -11.31 -19.64
C TYR A 172 -0.99 -10.89 -20.85
N GLU A 173 -1.56 -11.85 -21.58
CA GLU A 173 -2.35 -11.58 -22.78
C GLU A 173 -3.74 -10.98 -22.51
N HIS A 174 -4.38 -11.34 -21.39
CA HIS A 174 -5.78 -11.00 -21.15
C HIS A 174 -6.00 -9.98 -20.04
N ASP A 175 -5.01 -9.72 -19.18
CA ASP A 175 -5.19 -8.83 -18.03
C ASP A 175 -5.02 -7.35 -18.43
N PRO A 176 -6.05 -6.51 -18.22
CA PRO A 176 -5.97 -5.09 -18.54
C PRO A 176 -5.00 -4.34 -17.61
N SER A 177 -4.75 -4.85 -16.40
CA SER A 177 -3.90 -4.21 -15.41
C SER A 177 -2.43 -4.37 -15.76
N ALA A 178 -1.76 -3.26 -16.05
CA ALA A 178 -0.32 -3.21 -16.26
C ALA A 178 0.46 -3.79 -15.06
N GLU A 179 -0.07 -3.65 -13.84
CA GLU A 179 0.59 -4.18 -12.65
C GLU A 179 0.50 -5.71 -12.57
N MET A 180 -0.61 -6.30 -13.00
CA MET A 180 -0.72 -7.76 -13.11
C MET A 180 0.22 -8.31 -14.19
N ARG A 181 0.29 -7.64 -15.36
CA ARG A 181 1.25 -7.99 -16.43
C ARG A 181 2.69 -7.86 -15.96
N ARG A 182 3.03 -6.78 -15.25
CA ARG A 182 4.37 -6.57 -14.68
C ARG A 182 4.75 -7.69 -13.74
N LEU A 183 3.87 -8.07 -12.81
CA LEU A 183 4.12 -9.18 -11.90
C LEU A 183 4.30 -10.51 -12.64
N ALA A 184 3.56 -10.74 -13.71
CA ALA A 184 3.72 -11.95 -14.53
C ALA A 184 5.11 -12.00 -15.19
N VAL A 185 5.59 -10.88 -15.73
CA VAL A 185 6.95 -10.74 -16.28
C VAL A 185 8.01 -10.94 -15.19
N VAL A 186 7.81 -10.38 -13.98
CA VAL A 186 8.72 -10.58 -12.84
C VAL A 186 8.81 -12.04 -12.44
N ALA A 187 7.68 -12.76 -12.42
CA ALA A 187 7.66 -14.19 -12.11
C ALA A 187 8.40 -14.98 -13.20
N ALA A 188 8.16 -14.68 -14.48
CA ALA A 188 8.82 -15.33 -15.61
C ALA A 188 10.35 -15.16 -15.56
N GLY A 189 10.83 -13.95 -15.25
CA GLY A 189 12.26 -13.66 -15.12
C GLY A 189 12.95 -14.32 -13.92
N ARG A 190 12.20 -14.93 -13.00
CA ARG A 190 12.71 -15.71 -11.86
C ARG A 190 12.63 -17.22 -12.08
N ALA A 191 11.97 -17.68 -13.14
CA ALA A 191 11.97 -19.10 -13.50
C ALA A 191 13.37 -19.51 -13.98
N ALA A 192 13.98 -20.47 -13.30
CA ALA A 192 15.37 -20.85 -13.52
C ALA A 192 15.52 -21.97 -14.56
N GLU A 193 14.59 -22.93 -14.57
CA GLU A 193 14.70 -24.15 -15.40
C GLU A 193 13.79 -24.11 -16.63
N ALA A 194 12.68 -23.36 -16.57
CA ALA A 194 11.73 -23.27 -17.66
C ALA A 194 11.97 -22.03 -18.53
N ASN A 195 11.72 -22.16 -19.85
CA ASN A 195 12.01 -21.12 -20.84
C ASN A 195 11.03 -19.94 -20.76
N GLY A 196 11.19 -19.10 -19.73
CA GLY A 196 10.44 -17.84 -19.56
C GLY A 196 10.85 -16.74 -20.56
N LEU A 197 11.79 -17.02 -21.47
CA LEU A 197 12.32 -16.04 -22.42
C LEU A 197 11.25 -15.46 -23.34
N GLU A 198 10.31 -16.29 -23.83
CA GLU A 198 9.23 -15.81 -24.70
C GLU A 198 8.34 -14.78 -24.01
N LEU A 199 8.01 -15.00 -22.73
CA LEU A 199 7.20 -14.05 -21.97
C LEU A 199 7.98 -12.77 -21.65
N LEU A 200 9.29 -12.87 -21.40
CA LEU A 200 10.15 -11.69 -21.25
C LEU A 200 10.26 -10.90 -22.56
N ARG A 201 10.34 -11.59 -23.71
CA ARG A 201 10.35 -10.98 -25.04
C ARG A 201 9.06 -10.22 -25.30
N LYS A 202 7.90 -10.84 -25.06
CA LYS A 202 6.59 -10.14 -25.10
C LYS A 202 6.59 -8.91 -24.18
N GLY A 203 7.11 -9.05 -22.96
CA GLY A 203 7.19 -7.97 -21.97
C GLY A 203 8.05 -6.77 -22.39
N LEU A 204 9.01 -6.92 -23.31
CA LEU A 204 9.77 -5.80 -23.88
C LEU A 204 8.93 -4.96 -24.86
N ASP A 205 7.86 -5.51 -25.41
CA ASP A 205 6.97 -4.83 -26.36
C ASP A 205 5.70 -4.28 -25.67
N ASP A 206 5.63 -4.28 -24.33
CA ASP A 206 4.45 -3.80 -23.58
C ASP A 206 4.29 -2.27 -23.66
N ASP A 207 3.03 -1.81 -23.68
CA ASP A 207 2.68 -0.40 -23.67
C ASP A 207 3.20 0.32 -22.40
N ASP A 208 3.19 -0.35 -21.25
CA ASP A 208 3.60 0.23 -19.98
C ASP A 208 5.12 0.09 -19.76
N PHE A 209 5.78 1.23 -19.55
CA PHE A 209 7.24 1.28 -19.37
C PHE A 209 7.73 0.46 -18.16
N LYS A 210 6.94 0.33 -17.09
CA LYS A 210 7.35 -0.46 -15.91
C LYS A 210 7.39 -1.94 -16.22
N VAL A 211 6.53 -2.42 -17.11
CA VAL A 211 6.54 -3.81 -17.58
C VAL A 211 7.82 -4.06 -18.38
N ARG A 212 8.15 -3.16 -19.33
CA ARG A 212 9.38 -3.23 -20.13
C ARG A 212 10.66 -3.19 -19.28
N MET A 213 10.69 -2.34 -18.25
CA MET A 213 11.80 -2.29 -17.28
C MET A 213 11.99 -3.63 -16.55
N GLU A 214 10.91 -4.25 -16.08
CA GLU A 214 11.00 -5.55 -15.39
C GLU A 214 11.40 -6.68 -16.35
N ALA A 215 10.99 -6.61 -17.62
CA ALA A 215 11.45 -7.54 -18.65
C ALA A 215 12.99 -7.44 -18.81
N CYS A 216 13.54 -6.23 -18.90
CA CYS A 216 14.99 -6.00 -18.95
C CYS A 216 15.70 -6.59 -17.72
N ARG A 217 15.15 -6.38 -16.51
CA ARG A 217 15.70 -6.93 -15.26
C ARG A 217 15.65 -8.45 -15.21
N GLY A 218 14.60 -9.05 -15.77
CA GLY A 218 14.43 -10.50 -15.89
C GLY A 218 15.47 -11.09 -16.83
N LEU A 219 15.63 -10.51 -18.03
CA LEU A 219 16.64 -10.90 -19.01
C LEU A 219 18.05 -10.83 -18.41
N GLY A 220 18.37 -9.76 -17.68
CA GLY A 220 19.66 -9.60 -17.00
C GLY A 220 19.99 -10.65 -15.92
N LYS A 221 19.04 -11.50 -15.51
CA LYS A 221 19.30 -12.60 -14.56
C LYS A 221 19.57 -13.94 -15.24
N ARG A 222 19.20 -14.08 -16.51
CA ARG A 222 19.25 -15.35 -17.24
C ARG A 222 20.64 -15.68 -17.76
N GLY A 223 21.45 -14.66 -18.10
CA GLY A 223 22.83 -14.85 -18.52
C GLY A 223 23.00 -15.51 -19.89
N ASP A 224 21.92 -15.68 -20.66
CA ASP A 224 21.90 -16.22 -22.01
C ASP A 224 22.32 -15.16 -23.05
N GLU A 225 23.05 -15.60 -24.08
CA GLU A 225 23.52 -14.70 -25.15
C GLU A 225 22.35 -14.06 -25.92
N GLU A 226 21.23 -14.79 -26.03
CA GLU A 226 20.01 -14.27 -26.61
C GLU A 226 19.42 -13.11 -25.79
N ALA A 227 19.44 -13.17 -24.46
CA ALA A 227 19.04 -12.06 -23.62
C ALA A 227 19.97 -10.85 -23.79
N ALA A 228 21.27 -11.06 -23.94
CA ALA A 228 22.20 -9.96 -24.23
C ALA A 228 21.85 -9.25 -25.55
N ARG A 229 21.49 -9.99 -26.60
CA ARG A 229 21.04 -9.40 -27.89
C ARG A 229 19.72 -8.63 -27.77
N LEU A 230 18.75 -9.17 -27.03
CA LEU A 230 17.47 -8.49 -26.79
C LEU A 230 17.66 -7.18 -26.01
N LEU A 231 18.49 -7.21 -24.97
CA LEU A 231 18.84 -6.02 -24.18
C LEU A 231 19.58 -4.99 -25.04
N ALA A 232 20.56 -5.41 -25.85
CA ALA A 232 21.28 -4.51 -26.76
C ALA A 232 20.35 -3.82 -27.77
N THR A 233 19.32 -4.53 -28.25
CA THR A 233 18.30 -3.95 -29.11
C THR A 233 17.46 -2.91 -28.34
N THR A 234 17.08 -3.23 -27.11
CA THR A 234 16.26 -2.35 -26.25
C THR A 234 16.98 -1.04 -25.91
N VAL A 235 18.30 -1.10 -25.65
CA VAL A 235 19.14 0.10 -25.41
C VAL A 235 19.10 1.08 -26.58
N ASN A 236 18.93 0.61 -27.82
CA ASN A 236 18.93 1.49 -28.99
C ASN A 236 17.52 1.89 -29.45
N ALA A 237 16.51 1.08 -29.18
CA ALA A 237 15.18 1.22 -29.77
C ALA A 237 14.12 1.79 -28.82
N ASP A 238 14.27 1.64 -27.50
CA ASP A 238 13.20 2.03 -26.57
C ASP A 238 13.09 3.58 -26.45
N PRO A 239 11.87 4.13 -26.59
CA PRO A 239 11.65 5.57 -26.46
C PRO A 239 11.86 6.09 -25.03
N ASP A 240 11.78 5.24 -24.02
CA ASP A 240 11.82 5.64 -22.62
C ASP A 240 13.23 5.48 -22.01
N ASP A 241 13.75 6.58 -21.45
CA ASP A 241 15.09 6.66 -20.87
C ASP A 241 15.26 5.70 -19.68
N ASP A 242 14.23 5.48 -18.86
CA ASP A 242 14.29 4.59 -17.69
C ASP A 242 14.36 3.11 -18.13
N VAL A 243 13.69 2.76 -19.24
CA VAL A 243 13.79 1.43 -19.85
C VAL A 243 15.18 1.22 -20.44
N ARG A 244 15.71 2.18 -21.21
CA ARG A 244 17.08 2.10 -21.76
C ARG A 244 18.11 1.94 -20.65
N ASN A 245 18.01 2.74 -19.59
CA ASN A 245 18.87 2.63 -18.42
C ASN A 245 18.76 1.28 -17.71
N SER A 246 17.54 0.73 -17.61
CA SER A 246 17.34 -0.62 -17.05
C SER A 246 18.01 -1.70 -17.91
N ALA A 247 17.98 -1.56 -19.24
CA ALA A 247 18.67 -2.46 -20.15
C ALA A 247 20.21 -2.34 -20.07
N ILE A 248 20.74 -1.11 -19.99
CA ILE A 248 22.18 -0.85 -19.76
C ILE A 248 22.65 -1.52 -18.46
N ALA A 249 21.93 -1.31 -17.36
CA ALA A 249 22.27 -1.93 -16.07
C ALA A 249 22.21 -3.46 -16.13
N ALA A 250 21.27 -4.03 -16.89
CA ALA A 250 21.16 -5.47 -17.08
C ALA A 250 22.33 -6.02 -17.92
N LEU A 251 22.77 -5.31 -18.95
CA LEU A 251 23.91 -5.68 -19.80
C LEU A 251 25.22 -5.77 -19.01
N GLY A 252 25.38 -4.99 -17.94
CA GLY A 252 26.55 -5.06 -17.07
C GLY A 252 26.80 -6.43 -16.43
N ARG A 253 25.80 -7.32 -16.42
CA ARG A 253 25.92 -8.69 -15.89
C ARG A 253 26.43 -9.70 -16.91
N PHE A 254 26.52 -9.31 -18.18
CA PHE A 254 26.94 -10.20 -19.27
C PHE A 254 28.39 -9.95 -19.64
N GLN A 255 29.20 -10.99 -19.56
CA GLN A 255 30.59 -10.99 -20.01
C GLN A 255 30.68 -11.36 -21.50
N SER A 256 29.89 -10.67 -22.34
CA SER A 256 29.78 -10.94 -23.78
C SER A 256 30.25 -9.74 -24.60
N PRO A 257 30.93 -9.95 -25.75
CA PRO A 257 31.27 -8.87 -26.67
C PRO A 257 30.07 -8.03 -27.09
N VAL A 258 28.90 -8.67 -27.29
CA VAL A 258 27.64 -7.99 -27.64
C VAL A 258 27.24 -6.98 -26.56
N ALA A 259 27.43 -7.33 -25.29
CA ALA A 259 27.11 -6.44 -24.17
C ALA A 259 28.08 -5.26 -24.13
N VAL A 260 29.38 -5.51 -24.33
CA VAL A 260 30.41 -4.45 -24.36
C VAL A 260 30.16 -3.48 -25.52
N ASP A 261 29.81 -3.99 -26.71
CA ASP A 261 29.49 -3.16 -27.87
C ASP A 261 28.27 -2.27 -27.64
N ALA A 262 27.21 -2.82 -27.05
CA ALA A 262 26.00 -2.07 -26.73
C ALA A 262 26.27 -1.01 -25.65
N LEU A 263 27.05 -1.34 -24.62
CA LEU A 263 27.43 -0.39 -23.58
C LEU A 263 28.36 0.72 -24.10
N ARG A 264 29.23 0.42 -25.08
CA ARG A 264 30.05 1.43 -25.76
C ARG A 264 29.18 2.49 -26.45
N ILE A 265 28.07 2.09 -27.06
CA ILE A 265 27.13 3.04 -27.67
C ILE A 265 26.54 3.96 -26.59
N ALA A 266 26.13 3.40 -25.45
CA ALA A 266 25.57 4.16 -24.32
C ALA A 266 26.55 5.15 -23.66
N LEU A 267 27.87 4.97 -23.80
CA LEU A 267 28.87 5.95 -23.35
C LEU A 267 28.80 7.28 -24.12
N ASN A 268 28.24 7.27 -25.32
CA ASN A 268 28.06 8.46 -26.15
C ASN A 268 26.66 9.09 -26.01
N ASP A 269 25.85 8.62 -25.07
CA ASP A 269 24.53 9.19 -24.81
C ASP A 269 24.67 10.67 -24.35
N SER A 270 23.66 11.48 -24.62
CA SER A 270 23.63 12.89 -24.21
C SER A 270 23.42 13.08 -22.70
N ASP A 271 22.77 12.14 -22.02
CA ASP A 271 22.50 12.22 -20.59
C ASP A 271 23.71 11.73 -19.76
N PRO A 272 24.28 12.58 -18.88
CA PRO A 272 25.38 12.19 -18.01
C PRO A 272 25.05 11.04 -17.06
N SER A 273 23.77 10.85 -16.69
CA SER A 273 23.38 9.75 -15.80
C SER A 273 23.49 8.40 -16.51
N THR A 274 23.03 8.35 -17.77
CA THR A 274 23.14 7.22 -18.68
C THR A 274 24.62 6.88 -18.96
N GLN A 275 25.45 7.88 -19.26
CA GLN A 275 26.90 7.69 -19.45
C GLN A 275 27.57 7.05 -18.21
N ARG A 276 27.27 7.58 -17.02
CA ARG A 276 27.82 7.05 -15.76
C ARG A 276 27.34 5.62 -15.49
N LEU A 277 26.08 5.31 -15.83
CA LEU A 277 25.55 3.96 -15.71
C LEU A 277 26.24 3.00 -16.67
N ALA A 278 26.51 3.43 -17.91
CA ALA A 278 27.25 2.65 -18.90
C ALA A 278 28.69 2.37 -18.44
N VAL A 279 29.39 3.35 -17.87
CA VAL A 279 30.72 3.15 -17.25
C VAL A 279 30.68 2.09 -16.16
N ASN A 280 29.73 2.20 -15.21
CA ASN A 280 29.59 1.21 -14.13
C ASN A 280 29.26 -0.18 -14.67
N SER A 281 28.37 -0.26 -15.66
CA SER A 281 27.97 -1.53 -16.28
C SER A 281 29.12 -2.17 -17.05
N LEU A 282 29.97 -1.37 -17.71
CA LEU A 282 31.19 -1.87 -18.36
C LEU A 282 32.21 -2.37 -17.36
N ARG A 283 32.36 -1.71 -16.21
CA ARG A 283 33.19 -2.18 -15.10
C ARG A 283 32.74 -3.54 -14.61
N ASP A 284 31.43 -3.73 -14.43
CA ASP A 284 30.86 -5.01 -14.01
C ASP A 284 31.01 -6.11 -15.09
N ALA A 285 30.79 -5.76 -16.36
CA ALA A 285 30.87 -6.71 -17.47
C ALA A 285 32.31 -7.15 -17.81
N THR A 286 33.28 -6.24 -17.72
CA THR A 286 34.68 -6.49 -18.10
C THR A 286 35.58 -6.84 -16.92
N GLY A 287 35.18 -6.47 -15.70
CA GLY A 287 36.00 -6.57 -14.49
C GLY A 287 37.23 -5.64 -14.48
N LYS A 288 37.33 -4.71 -15.44
CA LYS A 288 38.42 -3.74 -15.56
C LYS A 288 37.95 -2.35 -15.12
N ASP A 289 38.89 -1.49 -14.74
CA ASP A 289 38.59 -0.10 -14.40
C ASP A 289 39.52 0.84 -15.15
N PHE A 290 38.96 1.67 -16.02
CA PHE A 290 39.69 2.67 -16.80
C PHE A 290 39.44 4.11 -16.31
N GLY A 291 38.71 4.27 -15.20
CA GLY A 291 38.35 5.58 -14.64
C GLY A 291 36.85 5.86 -14.74
N ASP A 292 36.49 7.11 -14.41
CA ASP A 292 35.09 7.56 -14.33
C ASP A 292 34.65 8.33 -15.59
N GLN A 293 35.58 8.72 -16.47
CA GLN A 293 35.26 9.48 -17.67
C GLN A 293 34.89 8.54 -18.83
N PRO A 294 33.76 8.76 -19.54
CA PRO A 294 33.36 7.93 -20.67
C PRO A 294 34.40 7.85 -21.80
N GLN A 295 35.16 8.94 -22.02
CA GLN A 295 36.18 9.02 -23.06
C GLN A 295 37.37 8.08 -22.81
N GLU A 296 37.74 7.86 -21.54
CA GLU A 296 38.82 6.94 -21.16
C GLU A 296 38.43 5.50 -21.50
N TRP A 297 37.17 5.15 -21.25
CA TRP A 297 36.59 3.86 -21.62
C TRP A 297 36.53 3.65 -23.14
N ILE A 298 36.11 4.66 -23.91
CA ILE A 298 36.08 4.58 -25.38
C ILE A 298 37.48 4.33 -25.93
N ALA A 299 38.47 5.14 -25.51
CA ALA A 299 39.85 5.00 -25.96
C ALA A 299 40.45 3.61 -25.61
N ALA A 300 40.14 3.09 -24.42
CA ALA A 300 40.60 1.76 -24.00
C ALA A 300 39.96 0.63 -24.82
N LEU A 301 38.67 0.73 -25.14
CA LEU A 301 37.96 -0.24 -25.97
C LEU A 301 38.44 -0.21 -27.43
N ASP A 302 38.72 0.98 -27.97
CA ASP A 302 39.25 1.14 -29.33
C ASP A 302 40.66 0.54 -29.47
N ALA A 303 41.52 0.76 -28.48
CA ALA A 303 42.85 0.15 -28.44
C ALA A 303 42.77 -1.39 -28.42
N ALA A 304 41.88 -1.94 -27.60
CA ALA A 304 41.67 -3.39 -27.51
C ALA A 304 41.12 -3.99 -28.83
N GLY A 305 40.29 -3.24 -29.58
CA GLY A 305 39.78 -3.66 -30.88
C GLY A 305 40.82 -3.63 -32.00
N SER A 306 41.80 -2.72 -31.94
CA SER A 306 42.89 -2.69 -32.93
C SER A 306 43.87 -3.86 -32.79
N ASP A 307 44.08 -4.36 -31.57
CA ASP A 307 45.02 -5.46 -31.30
C ASP A 307 44.50 -6.81 -31.80
N SER A 308 43.18 -7.04 -31.77
CA SER A 308 42.56 -8.26 -32.31
C SER A 308 42.58 -8.28 -33.84
N ALA A 309 42.31 -7.15 -34.49
CA ALA A 309 42.32 -7.02 -35.96
C ALA A 309 43.71 -7.23 -36.58
N GLY A 310 44.80 -6.83 -35.88
CA GLY A 310 46.17 -7.05 -36.35
C GLY A 310 46.63 -8.52 -36.34
N THR A 311 46.01 -9.34 -35.49
CA THR A 311 46.36 -10.76 -35.34
C THR A 311 45.73 -11.60 -36.46
N GLU A 312 44.47 -11.32 -36.85
CA GLU A 312 43.77 -12.05 -37.92
C GLU A 312 44.35 -11.76 -39.32
N ALA A 313 44.79 -10.52 -39.58
CA ALA A 313 45.43 -10.13 -40.84
C ALA A 313 46.80 -10.80 -41.07
N SER A 314 47.42 -11.35 -40.03
CA SER A 314 48.69 -12.08 -40.12
C SER A 314 48.50 -13.57 -40.41
N THR A 315 47.32 -14.13 -40.11
CA THR A 315 46.97 -15.54 -40.33
C THR A 315 46.42 -15.85 -41.73
N GLU A 316 45.84 -14.88 -42.44
CA GLU A 316 45.36 -15.09 -43.83
C GLU A 316 46.46 -14.94 -44.91
N ARG A 317 47.72 -14.79 -44.52
CA ARG A 317 48.84 -14.53 -45.43
C ARG A 317 49.75 -15.74 -45.71
N PHE A 318 49.28 -16.95 -45.44
CA PHE A 318 50.01 -18.20 -45.68
C PHE A 318 49.29 -19.14 -46.63
#